data_AF-A0A947BQS6-F1
#
_entry.id   AF-A0A947BQS6-F1
#
_cell.length_a   1.000
_cell.length_b   1.000
_cell.length_c   1.000
_cell.angle_alpha   90.00
_cell.angle_beta   90.00
_cell.angle_gamma   90.00
#
_symmetry.space_group_name_H-M   'P 1'
#
loop_
_entity.id
_entity.type
_entity.pdbx_description
1 polymer ?
#
loop_
_entity_poly.entity_id
_entity_poly.type
_entity_poly.pdbx_seq_one_letter_code
_entity_poly.pdbx_strand_id
1 'polypeptide(L)'
;DALNYHKAMIQDPGKTPSAIMLAEMREKGEGFYAFANRMSQTHKRYFDVAPLSSERLHFFQRAVDESHRKQRQTEADDNMSFAEFMQAYESSGF
;
A
#
# COMPACT_ATOMS: atom_id res chain seq x y z
N ASP A 1 23.94 -10.63 5.32
CA ASP A 1 23.19 -9.60 6.07
C ASP A 1 21.74 -9.97 6.35
N ALA A 2 20.88 -10.16 5.35
CA ALA A 2 19.46 -10.52 5.58
C ALA A 2 19.24 -11.81 6.39
N LEU A 3 20.01 -12.86 6.14
CA LEU A 3 19.92 -14.11 6.91
C LEU A 3 20.25 -13.89 8.39
N ASN A 4 21.26 -13.10 8.71
CA ASN A 4 21.67 -12.83 10.08
C ASN A 4 20.63 -11.96 10.80
N TYR A 5 20.04 -10.99 10.10
CA TYR A 5 18.92 -10.18 10.60
C TYR A 5 17.73 -11.05 11.02
N HIS A 6 17.30 -11.99 10.17
CA HIS A 6 16.19 -12.87 10.50
C HIS A 6 16.53 -13.93 11.56
N LYS A 7 17.76 -14.45 11.58
CA LYS A 7 18.22 -15.36 12.66
C LYS A 7 18.11 -14.72 14.04
N ALA A 8 18.41 -13.43 14.16
CA ALA A 8 18.28 -12.72 15.43
C ALA A 8 16.84 -12.70 15.98
N MET A 9 15.83 -12.67 15.10
CA MET A 9 14.41 -12.71 15.48
C MET A 9 13.96 -14.11 15.94
N ILE A 10 14.55 -15.16 15.38
CA ILE A 10 14.28 -16.54 15.80
C ILE A 10 14.89 -16.79 17.18
N GLN A 11 16.11 -16.29 17.41
CA GLN A 11 16.81 -16.44 18.69
C GLN A 11 16.20 -15.56 19.79
N ASP A 12 15.65 -14.40 19.42
CA ASP A 12 15.02 -13.45 20.33
C ASP A 12 13.71 -12.93 19.70
N PRO A 13 12.55 -13.50 20.08
CA PRO A 13 11.25 -13.06 19.58
C PRO A 13 10.95 -11.58 19.85
N GLY A 14 11.60 -10.96 20.84
CA GLY A 14 11.48 -9.54 21.15
C GLY A 14 12.00 -8.63 20.03
N LYS A 15 12.84 -9.15 19.13
CA LYS A 15 13.35 -8.42 17.96
C LYS A 15 12.43 -8.48 16.75
N THR A 16 11.32 -9.21 16.83
CA THR A 16 10.34 -9.19 15.74
C THR A 16 9.70 -7.80 15.63
N PRO A 17 9.37 -7.32 14.42
CA PRO A 17 8.71 -6.02 14.25
C PRO A 17 7.40 -5.90 15.05
N SER A 18 6.65 -7.00 15.19
CA SER A 18 5.44 -7.04 16.00
C SER A 18 5.71 -6.89 17.50
N ALA A 19 6.76 -7.54 18.04
CA ALA A 19 7.13 -7.39 19.45
C ALA A 19 7.62 -5.96 19.76
N ILE A 20 8.41 -5.37 18.87
CA ILE A 20 8.87 -3.98 18.99
C ILE A 20 7.69 -3.01 19.00
N MET A 21 6.74 -3.17 18.07
CA MET A 21 5.51 -2.38 18.03
C MET A 21 4.72 -2.49 19.34
N LEU A 22 4.50 -3.72 19.83
CA LEU A 22 3.75 -3.94 21.08
C LEU A 22 4.45 -3.36 22.31
N ALA A 23 5.78 -3.41 22.36
CA ALA A 23 6.57 -2.80 23.42
C ALA A 23 6.46 -1.27 23.41
N GLU A 24 6.59 -0.64 22.23
CA GLU A 24 6.44 0.80 22.07
C GLU A 24 5.03 1.27 22.45
N MET A 25 4.00 0.54 22.01
CA MET A 25 2.61 0.82 22.36
C MET A 25 2.40 0.78 23.89
N ARG A 26 2.99 -0.21 24.55
CA ARG A 26 2.91 -0.36 26.01
C ARG A 26 3.65 0.76 26.74
N GLU A 27 4.85 1.11 26.29
CA GLU A 27 5.66 2.20 26.86
C GLU A 27 4.93 3.55 26.79
N LYS A 28 4.25 3.82 25.65
CA LYS A 28 3.51 5.06 25.42
C LYS A 28 2.08 5.04 25.96
N GLY A 29 1.62 3.90 26.46
CA GLY A 29 0.23 3.72 26.92
C GLY A 29 -0.80 3.92 25.80
N GLU A 30 -0.44 3.62 24.54
CA GLU A 30 -1.29 3.88 23.37
C GLU A 30 -1.94 2.61 22.82
N GLY A 31 -3.17 2.74 22.31
CA GLY A 31 -3.84 1.68 21.56
C GLY A 31 -3.36 1.58 20.12
N PHE A 32 -3.69 0.47 19.43
CA PHE A 32 -3.22 0.21 18.07
C PHE A 32 -3.57 1.31 17.07
N TYR A 33 -4.79 1.85 17.11
CA TYR A 33 -5.19 2.95 16.22
C TYR A 33 -4.30 4.19 16.39
N ALA A 34 -3.99 4.57 17.63
CA ALA A 34 -3.15 5.73 17.93
C ALA A 34 -1.72 5.52 17.42
N PHE A 35 -1.15 4.32 17.63
CA PHE A 35 0.13 3.91 17.06
C PHE A 35 0.12 4.01 15.52
N ALA A 36 -0.86 3.38 14.86
CA ALA A 36 -0.96 3.35 13.41
C ALA A 36 -1.09 4.76 12.82
N ASN A 37 -1.95 5.61 13.40
CA ASN A 37 -2.10 7.00 12.97
C ASN A 37 -0.80 7.80 13.14
N ARG A 38 -0.09 7.64 14.27
CA ARG A 38 1.21 8.28 14.51
C ARG A 38 2.26 7.85 13.49
N MET A 39 2.31 6.57 13.15
CA MET A 39 3.19 6.06 12.10
C MET A 39 2.82 6.62 10.72
N SER A 40 1.53 6.63 10.36
CA SER A 40 1.04 7.24 9.12
C SER A 40 1.42 8.72 9.01
N GLN A 41 1.28 9.49 10.09
CA GLN A 41 1.68 10.91 10.10
C GLN A 41 3.20 11.08 9.97
N THR A 42 3.98 10.21 10.58
CA THR A 42 5.45 10.21 10.45
C THR A 42 5.85 9.95 9.00
N HIS A 43 5.27 8.93 8.36
CA HIS A 43 5.53 8.62 6.96
C HIS A 43 5.04 9.73 6.03
N LYS A 44 3.86 10.32 6.28
CA LYS A 44 3.38 11.48 5.54
C LYS A 44 4.39 12.63 5.60
N ARG A 45 4.86 13.00 6.80
CA ARG A 45 5.85 14.07 6.97
C ARG A 45 7.14 13.77 6.21
N TYR A 46 7.62 12.53 6.26
CA TYR A 46 8.79 12.11 5.50
C TYR A 46 8.62 12.35 3.99
N PHE A 47 7.48 11.95 3.42
CA PHE A 47 7.21 12.17 2.00
C PHE A 47 6.91 13.63 1.63
N ASP A 48 6.33 14.42 2.54
CA ASP A 48 6.09 15.84 2.31
C ASP A 48 7.41 16.64 2.18
N VAL A 49 8.46 16.24 2.90
CA VAL A 49 9.76 16.93 2.89
C VAL A 49 10.78 16.30 1.94
N ALA A 50 10.47 15.15 1.33
CA ALA A 50 11.33 14.44 0.40
C ALA A 50 10.78 14.59 -1.04
N PRO A 51 11.13 15.67 -1.76
CA PRO A 51 10.60 15.90 -3.11
C PRO A 51 11.03 14.79 -4.06
N LEU A 52 10.11 14.38 -4.93
CA LEU A 52 10.43 13.50 -6.04
C LEU A 52 11.40 14.20 -7.02
N SER A 53 12.22 13.41 -7.70
CA SER A 53 12.96 13.92 -8.85
C SER A 53 11.98 14.38 -9.94
N SER A 54 12.40 15.35 -10.75
CA SER A 54 11.60 15.84 -11.89
C SER A 54 11.19 14.71 -12.83
N GLU A 55 12.09 13.76 -13.10
CA GLU A 55 11.83 12.57 -13.90
C GLU A 55 10.67 11.73 -13.33
N ARG A 56 10.68 11.48 -12.01
CA ARG A 56 9.61 10.71 -11.34
C ARG A 56 8.29 11.47 -11.36
N LEU A 57 8.32 12.79 -11.20
CA LEU A 57 7.11 13.61 -11.30
C LEU A 57 6.51 13.55 -12.71
N HIS A 58 7.33 13.70 -13.76
CA HIS A 58 6.88 13.57 -15.15
C HIS A 58 6.33 12.18 -15.46
N PHE A 59 6.97 11.12 -14.95
CA PHE A 59 6.47 9.76 -15.07
C PHE A 59 5.05 9.63 -14.50
N PHE A 60 4.81 10.12 -13.28
CA PHE A 60 3.49 10.03 -12.65
C PHE A 60 2.43 10.87 -13.37
N GLN A 61 2.78 12.08 -13.83
CA GLN A 61 1.85 12.90 -14.60
C GLN A 61 1.39 12.18 -15.89
N ARG A 62 2.32 11.58 -16.61
CA ARG A 62 1.99 10.78 -17.81
C ARG A 62 1.12 9.57 -17.47
N ALA A 63 1.39 8.91 -16.34
CA ALA A 63 0.61 7.75 -15.90
C ALA A 63 -0.84 8.13 -15.58
N VAL A 64 -1.08 9.32 -15.01
CA VAL A 64 -2.44 9.86 -14.78
C VAL A 64 -3.18 10.08 -16.10
N ASP A 65 -2.54 10.73 -17.06
CA ASP A 65 -3.18 11.00 -18.35
C ASP A 65 -3.50 9.71 -19.10
N GLU A 66 -2.57 8.74 -19.05
CA GLU A 66 -2.73 7.44 -19.70
C GLU A 66 -3.81 6.58 -19.01
N SER A 67 -3.89 6.57 -17.68
CA SER A 67 -4.89 5.79 -16.95
C SER A 67 -6.30 6.27 -17.26
N HIS A 68 -6.53 7.59 -17.27
CA HIS A 68 -7.83 8.16 -17.62
C HIS A 68 -8.20 7.93 -19.08
N ARG A 69 -7.23 7.99 -20.01
CA ARG A 69 -7.48 7.65 -21.42
C ARG A 69 -7.90 6.19 -21.56
N LYS A 70 -7.19 5.26 -20.91
CA LYS A 70 -7.50 3.84 -20.93
C LYS A 70 -8.87 3.55 -20.32
N GLN A 71 -9.19 4.16 -19.18
CA GLN A 71 -10.49 4.02 -18.54
C GLN A 71 -11.63 4.41 -19.51
N ARG A 72 -11.57 5.61 -20.10
CA ARG A 72 -12.59 6.07 -21.06
C ARG A 72 -12.70 5.16 -22.28
N GLN A 73 -11.58 4.60 -22.73
CA GLN A 73 -11.58 3.66 -23.83
C GLN A 73 -12.29 2.36 -23.44
N THR A 74 -11.99 1.80 -22.26
CA THR A 74 -12.71 0.63 -21.74
C THR A 74 -14.22 0.90 -21.63
N GLU A 75 -14.60 2.01 -21.02
CA GLU A 75 -16.02 2.39 -20.85
C GLU A 75 -16.73 2.62 -22.20
N ALA A 76 -16.02 3.09 -23.23
CA ALA A 76 -16.57 3.27 -24.57
C ALA A 76 -16.65 1.96 -25.37
N ASP A 77 -15.76 1.01 -25.07
CA ASP A 77 -15.68 -0.31 -25.71
C ASP A 77 -16.58 -1.35 -25.00
N ASP A 78 -17.30 -0.97 -23.93
CA ASP A 78 -18.24 -1.84 -23.21
C ASP A 78 -19.43 -2.20 -24.12
N ASN A 79 -19.50 -3.49 -24.47
CA ASN A 79 -20.52 -4.04 -25.37
C ASN A 79 -21.59 -4.87 -24.64
N MET A 80 -21.53 -4.92 -23.31
CA MET A 80 -22.48 -5.64 -22.47
C MET A 80 -22.78 -4.84 -21.20
N SER A 81 -23.98 -5.01 -20.67
CA SER A 81 -24.32 -4.44 -19.37
C SER A 81 -23.49 -5.07 -18.26
N PHE A 82 -23.36 -4.36 -17.14
CA PHE A 82 -22.66 -4.88 -15.96
C PHE A 82 -23.25 -6.22 -15.46
N ALA A 83 -24.57 -6.39 -15.56
CA ALA A 83 -25.23 -7.64 -15.15
C ALA A 83 -24.85 -8.83 -16.06
N GLU A 84 -24.81 -8.61 -17.38
CA GLU A 84 -24.38 -9.62 -18.36
C GLU A 84 -22.91 -9.99 -18.16
N PHE A 85 -22.06 -8.97 -17.92
CA PHE A 85 -20.66 -9.19 -17.57
C PHE A 85 -20.52 -10.06 -16.31
N MET A 86 -21.26 -9.76 -15.24
CA MET A 86 -21.19 -10.52 -13.99
C MET A 86 -21.62 -11.98 -14.19
N GLN A 87 -22.71 -12.20 -14.93
CA GLN A 87 -23.17 -13.55 -15.24
C GLN A 87 -22.13 -14.34 -16.03
N ALA A 88 -21.50 -13.72 -17.04
CA ALA A 88 -20.44 -14.34 -17.83
C ALA A 88 -19.19 -14.61 -16.97
N TYR A 89 -18.80 -13.68 -16.10
CA TYR A 89 -17.66 -13.81 -15.20
C TYR A 89 -17.85 -14.98 -14.22
N GLU A 90 -18.99 -15.07 -13.54
CA GLU A 90 -19.33 -16.17 -12.63
C GLU A 90 -19.43 -17.52 -13.34
N SER A 91 -19.90 -17.53 -14.59
CA SER A 91 -19.99 -18.75 -15.41
C SER A 91 -18.64 -19.19 -15.99
N SER A 92 -17.63 -18.31 -16.00
CA SER A 92 -16.30 -18.57 -16.58
C SER A 92 -15.37 -19.41 -15.68
N GLY A 93 -15.81 -19.75 -14.47
CA GLY A 93 -15.16 -20.77 -13.64
C GLY A 93 -13.89 -20.32 -12.91
N PHE A 94 -13.85 -19.09 -12.41
CA PHE A 94 -13.01 -18.78 -11.25
C PHE A 94 -13.65 -19.34 -9.96
#